data_AF-A0A3B9T5K8-F1
#
_entry.id   AF-A0A3B9T5K8-F1
#
_cell.length_a   1.000
_cell.length_b   1.000
_cell.length_c   1.000
_cell.angle_alpha   90.00
_cell.angle_beta   90.00
_cell.angle_gamma   90.00
#
_symmetry.space_group_name_H-M   'P 1'
#
loop_
_entity.id
_entity.type
_entity.pdbx_description
1 polymer ?
#
loop_
_entity_poly.entity_id
_entity_poly.type
_entity_poly.pdbx_seq_one_letter_code
_entity_poly.pdbx_strand_id
1 'polypeptide(L)'
;NACPEIITRTYRLADVCGNETFLSQKITIHDTIPPTADQPMPVTYSRMEDVPAASVTMLQNVWDNCTENPSVSTVSTHFDTLCSPPFFTYTFRIEDECGNQSIVEHTLFVNDFPIAEDDIFTLEENSKDNKLNVLENDSFGFDGAMEQGLEITSNPFHGQIIWHDNATPNNHLDDFFVYTPTRNWYEGDHFEYSIKDKTGDISTAQVEIIINPNPLHIPEAFSPNGDGINEVFYIRGLYYYPNNSIIIYDKKGNKIFESEPYQNDWDGTNLFSITPAEILPQATYFYILNLGQGRKAIKGYVYINRLH
;
A
#
# COMPACT_ATOMS: atom_id res chain seq x y z
N ASN A 1 5.30 58.74 -15.28
CA ASN A 1 6.47 59.66 -15.27
C ASN A 1 7.31 59.30 -16.49
N ALA A 2 8.24 60.14 -16.96
CA ALA A 2 9.22 59.67 -17.95
C ALA A 2 10.49 59.29 -17.18
N CYS A 3 11.05 58.10 -17.45
CA CYS A 3 12.34 57.72 -16.88
C CYS A 3 13.46 57.84 -17.93
N PRO A 4 14.49 58.68 -17.70
CA PRO A 4 14.70 59.49 -16.50
C PRO A 4 13.82 60.75 -16.46
N GLU A 5 13.52 61.23 -15.24
CA GLU A 5 12.78 62.47 -15.06
C GLU A 5 13.72 63.66 -15.35
N ILE A 6 13.25 64.61 -16.14
CA ILE A 6 14.05 65.75 -16.59
C ILE A 6 13.42 67.05 -16.09
N ILE A 7 14.09 67.72 -15.17
CA ILE A 7 13.73 69.07 -14.71
C ILE A 7 14.57 70.08 -15.48
N THR A 8 13.92 70.99 -16.21
CA THR A 8 14.60 72.09 -16.91
C THR A 8 14.38 73.39 -16.14
N ARG A 9 15.47 73.99 -15.66
CA ARG A 9 15.46 75.30 -15.00
C ARG A 9 16.02 76.36 -15.93
N THR A 10 15.22 77.36 -16.27
CA THR A 10 15.65 78.50 -17.08
C THR A 10 15.95 79.70 -16.19
N TYR A 11 17.19 80.19 -16.25
CA TYR A 11 17.65 81.39 -15.58
C TYR A 11 17.60 82.56 -16.55
N ARG A 12 16.91 83.64 -16.16
CA ARG A 12 16.92 84.92 -16.90
C ARG A 12 17.95 85.84 -16.25
N LEU A 13 18.94 86.26 -17.03
CA LEU A 13 19.95 87.23 -16.63
C LEU A 13 19.67 88.53 -17.38
N ALA A 14 19.52 89.64 -16.66
CA ALA A 14 19.31 90.96 -17.24
C ALA A 14 20.37 91.93 -16.72
N ASP A 15 20.94 92.76 -17.60
CA ASP A 15 21.82 93.85 -17.18
C ASP A 15 21.01 95.11 -16.81
N VAL A 16 21.70 96.11 -16.23
CA VAL A 16 21.08 97.39 -15.82
C VAL A 16 20.56 98.23 -16.99
N CYS A 17 20.96 97.89 -18.22
CA CYS A 17 20.55 98.55 -19.45
C CYS A 17 19.34 97.84 -20.10
N GLY A 18 18.86 96.72 -19.55
CA GLY A 18 17.70 95.98 -20.04
C GLY A 18 18.04 94.90 -21.09
N ASN A 19 19.32 94.59 -21.34
CA ASN A 19 19.67 93.46 -22.19
C ASN A 19 19.48 92.15 -21.41
N GLU A 20 18.88 91.15 -22.05
CA GLU A 20 18.55 89.87 -21.42
C GLU A 20 19.24 88.70 -22.11
N THR A 21 19.58 87.67 -21.33
CA THR A 21 19.96 86.35 -21.82
C THR A 21 19.33 85.27 -20.96
N PHE A 22 19.13 84.09 -21.54
CA PHE A 22 18.54 82.93 -20.87
C PHE A 22 19.52 81.77 -20.86
N LEU A 23 19.76 81.18 -19.68
CA LEU A 23 20.54 79.97 -19.51
C LEU A 23 19.60 78.85 -19.07
N SER A 24 19.67 77.68 -19.70
CA SER A 24 18.92 76.51 -19.25
C SER A 24 19.85 75.49 -18.59
N GLN A 25 19.48 75.03 -17.39
CA GLN A 25 20.07 73.90 -16.71
C GLN A 25 19.12 72.71 -16.82
N LYS A 26 19.64 71.57 -17.29
CA LYS A 26 18.91 70.31 -17.35
C LYS A 26 19.35 69.44 -16.17
N ILE A 27 18.42 69.05 -15.30
CA ILE A 27 18.63 68.15 -14.18
C ILE A 27 17.95 66.84 -14.56
N THR A 28 18.70 65.74 -14.49
CA THR A 28 18.20 64.40 -14.81
C THR A 28 18.16 63.59 -13.51
N ILE A 29 17.00 63.05 -13.16
CA ILE A 29 16.79 62.18 -12.01
C ILE A 29 16.60 60.77 -12.56
N HIS A 30 17.45 59.85 -12.12
CA HIS A 30 17.36 58.43 -12.44
C HIS A 30 16.78 57.72 -11.23
N ASP A 31 15.72 56.94 -11.44
CA ASP A 31 15.31 55.99 -10.43
C ASP A 31 16.20 54.74 -10.50
N THR A 32 16.63 54.30 -9.32
CA THR A 32 17.49 53.13 -9.14
C THR A 32 16.93 52.20 -8.08
N ILE A 33 15.73 52.47 -7.57
CA ILE A 33 15.09 51.69 -6.53
C ILE A 33 14.17 50.68 -7.23
N PRO A 34 14.33 49.38 -6.98
CA PRO A 34 13.41 48.39 -7.53
C PRO A 34 12.01 48.46 -6.92
N PRO A 35 10.97 48.09 -7.68
CA PRO A 35 9.62 47.97 -7.17
C PRO A 35 9.51 46.87 -6.11
N THR A 36 8.49 46.95 -5.27
CA THR A 36 8.21 45.99 -4.18
C THR A 36 6.81 45.40 -4.26
N ALA A 37 6.61 44.23 -3.66
CA ALA A 37 5.29 43.66 -3.37
C ALA A 37 5.34 42.88 -2.05
N ASP A 38 4.17 42.58 -1.50
CA ASP A 38 4.08 41.72 -0.32
C ASP A 38 4.47 40.28 -0.67
N GLN A 39 5.27 39.67 0.20
CA GLN A 39 5.61 38.25 0.12
C GLN A 39 4.36 37.41 0.44
N PRO A 40 3.83 36.64 -0.53
CA PRO A 40 2.66 35.81 -0.27
C PRO A 40 2.98 34.71 0.76
N MET A 41 2.06 34.45 1.69
CA MET A 41 2.17 33.31 2.60
C MET A 41 1.98 32.01 1.82
N PRO A 42 2.65 30.91 2.20
CA PRO A 42 2.38 29.61 1.59
C PRO A 42 0.94 29.15 1.83
N VAL A 43 0.37 28.42 0.87
CA VAL A 43 -0.99 27.86 0.91
C VAL A 43 -0.93 26.36 0.67
N THR A 44 -1.77 25.58 1.34
CA THR A 44 -1.86 24.13 1.16
C THR A 44 -3.20 23.75 0.55
N TYR A 45 -3.18 22.90 -0.47
CA TYR A 45 -4.35 22.31 -1.11
C TYR A 45 -4.42 20.82 -0.81
N SER A 46 -5.63 20.30 -0.63
CA SER A 46 -5.84 18.87 -0.38
C SER A 46 -5.87 18.03 -1.66
N ARG A 47 -5.91 18.66 -2.84
CA ARG A 47 -5.94 17.97 -4.13
C ARG A 47 -5.12 18.74 -5.15
N MET A 48 -4.47 17.98 -6.03
CA MET A 48 -3.68 18.55 -7.13
C MET A 48 -4.52 19.39 -8.11
N GLU A 49 -5.78 19.00 -8.34
CA GLU A 49 -6.70 19.69 -9.26
C GLU A 49 -7.18 21.06 -8.76
N ASP A 50 -7.09 21.30 -7.44
CA ASP A 50 -7.51 22.57 -6.83
C ASP A 50 -6.40 23.63 -6.85
N VAL A 51 -5.17 23.25 -7.20
CA VAL A 51 -4.04 24.18 -7.27
C VAL A 51 -4.22 25.10 -8.49
N PRO A 52 -4.41 26.42 -8.30
CA PRO A 52 -4.64 27.33 -9.41
C PRO A 52 -3.34 27.55 -10.20
N ALA A 53 -3.46 27.70 -11.53
CA ALA A 53 -2.33 28.13 -12.35
C ALA A 53 -1.77 29.48 -11.87
N ALA A 54 -0.46 29.69 -12.04
CA ALA A 54 0.21 30.94 -11.66
C ALA A 54 -0.46 32.16 -12.30
N SER A 55 -0.81 33.14 -11.47
CA SER A 55 -1.45 34.38 -11.90
C SER A 55 -0.81 35.57 -11.20
N VAL A 56 -0.57 36.65 -11.94
CA VAL A 56 -0.03 37.91 -11.39
C VAL A 56 -0.94 38.53 -10.33
N THR A 57 -2.22 38.16 -10.31
CA THR A 57 -3.21 38.57 -9.29
C THR A 57 -2.94 37.95 -7.91
N MET A 58 -2.02 36.99 -7.81
CA MET A 58 -1.59 36.40 -6.54
C MET A 58 -0.69 37.34 -5.73
N LEU A 59 -0.04 38.32 -6.39
CA LEU A 59 0.73 39.36 -5.69
C LEU A 59 -0.18 40.50 -5.24
N GLN A 60 0.10 41.02 -4.05
CA GLN A 60 -0.59 42.17 -3.47
C GLN A 60 0.38 43.30 -3.17
N ASN A 61 -0.14 44.52 -3.05
CA ASN A 61 0.61 45.72 -2.69
C ASN A 61 1.85 45.95 -3.58
N VAL A 62 1.72 45.68 -4.88
CA VAL A 62 2.73 45.99 -5.88
C VAL A 62 2.86 47.52 -5.97
N TRP A 63 4.05 48.03 -5.65
CA TRP A 63 4.29 49.47 -5.54
C TRP A 63 5.73 49.84 -5.83
N ASP A 64 5.95 51.07 -6.29
CA ASP A 64 7.25 51.68 -6.50
C ASP A 64 7.23 53.18 -6.17
N ASN A 65 8.39 53.77 -5.83
CA ASN A 65 8.48 55.19 -5.48
C ASN A 65 8.35 56.15 -6.66
N CYS A 66 8.66 55.73 -7.90
CA CYS A 66 8.65 56.60 -9.08
C CYS A 66 7.74 56.10 -10.21
N THR A 67 7.35 54.82 -10.17
CA THR A 67 6.42 54.18 -11.11
C THR A 67 5.06 53.95 -10.46
N GLU A 68 4.02 54.57 -11.03
CA GLU A 68 2.65 54.51 -10.47
C GLU A 68 2.06 53.09 -10.52
N ASN A 69 2.39 52.31 -11.55
CA ASN A 69 1.92 50.92 -11.71
C ASN A 69 3.05 50.04 -12.27
N PRO A 70 3.90 49.44 -11.42
CA PRO A 70 4.92 48.51 -11.86
C PRO A 70 4.31 47.32 -12.62
N SER A 71 4.98 46.87 -13.67
CA SER A 71 4.54 45.72 -14.45
C SER A 71 4.87 44.42 -13.73
N VAL A 72 3.96 43.45 -13.75
CA VAL A 72 4.17 42.11 -13.15
C VAL A 72 4.11 41.06 -14.25
N SER A 73 5.05 40.13 -14.23
CA SER A 73 5.07 38.98 -15.13
C SER A 73 5.43 37.70 -14.39
N THR A 74 4.86 36.58 -14.81
CA THR A 74 5.29 35.25 -14.34
C THR A 74 6.57 34.86 -15.05
N VAL A 75 7.61 34.55 -14.29
CA VAL A 75 8.93 34.13 -14.81
C VAL A 75 8.96 32.62 -15.00
N SER A 76 8.55 31.89 -13.98
CA SER A 76 8.60 30.42 -13.98
C SER A 76 7.60 29.83 -13.01
N THR A 77 7.23 28.58 -13.31
CA THR A 77 6.50 27.69 -12.42
C THR A 77 7.30 26.40 -12.30
N HIS A 78 7.59 25.98 -11.08
CA HIS A 78 8.27 24.73 -10.80
C HIS A 78 7.38 23.87 -9.91
N PHE A 79 7.26 22.58 -10.20
CA PHE A 79 6.60 21.61 -9.34
C PHE A 79 7.66 20.62 -8.85
N ASP A 80 7.87 20.61 -7.54
CA ASP A 80 8.82 19.72 -6.88
C ASP A 80 8.05 18.56 -6.23
N THR A 81 8.25 17.36 -6.78
CA THR A 81 7.68 16.10 -6.29
C THR A 81 8.65 15.30 -5.43
N LEU A 82 9.89 15.78 -5.24
CA LEU A 82 10.90 15.11 -4.42
C LEU A 82 10.74 15.47 -2.94
N CYS A 83 10.11 16.61 -2.66
CA CYS A 83 9.71 17.02 -1.31
C CYS A 83 8.36 16.42 -0.91
N SER A 84 8.16 16.33 0.41
CA SER A 84 6.90 15.90 1.01
C SER A 84 6.48 16.89 2.10
N PRO A 85 5.31 17.55 1.98
CA PRO A 85 4.40 17.50 0.83
C PRO A 85 5.04 18.10 -0.44
N PRO A 86 4.68 17.61 -1.64
CA PRO A 86 5.08 18.22 -2.90
C PRO A 86 4.52 19.63 -3.01
N PHE A 87 5.20 20.50 -3.75
CA PHE A 87 4.80 21.90 -3.84
C PHE A 87 5.13 22.54 -5.19
N PHE A 88 4.38 23.59 -5.49
CA PHE A 88 4.68 24.51 -6.58
C PHE A 88 5.41 25.74 -6.06
N THR A 89 6.41 26.20 -6.82
CA THR A 89 6.99 27.53 -6.68
C THR A 89 6.65 28.36 -7.91
N TYR A 90 5.94 29.47 -7.71
CA TYR A 90 5.65 30.46 -8.73
C TYR A 90 6.56 31.66 -8.53
N THR A 91 7.38 31.96 -9.54
CA THR A 91 8.33 33.08 -9.52
C THR A 91 7.76 34.22 -10.36
N PHE A 92 7.59 35.39 -9.75
CA PHE A 92 7.10 36.60 -10.40
C PHE A 92 8.20 37.65 -10.48
N ARG A 93 8.24 38.38 -11.60
CA ARG A 93 9.09 39.55 -11.79
C ARG A 93 8.24 40.80 -11.77
N ILE A 94 8.70 41.78 -11.01
CA ILE A 94 8.13 43.12 -10.98
C ILE A 94 9.16 44.04 -11.61
N GLU A 95 8.75 44.83 -12.60
CA GLU A 95 9.61 45.75 -13.34
C GLU A 95 8.97 47.14 -13.43
N ASP A 96 9.75 48.16 -13.09
CA ASP A 96 9.35 49.56 -13.15
C ASP A 96 9.56 50.16 -14.57
N GLU A 97 9.21 51.43 -14.79
CA GLU A 97 9.41 52.09 -16.10
C GLU A 97 10.90 52.40 -16.42
N CYS A 98 11.79 52.26 -15.44
CA CYS A 98 13.22 52.53 -15.52
C CYS A 98 14.07 51.27 -15.77
N GLY A 99 13.45 50.08 -15.71
CA GLY A 99 14.09 48.79 -15.84
C GLY A 99 14.66 48.23 -14.52
N ASN A 100 14.38 48.83 -13.36
CA ASN A 100 14.69 48.22 -12.08
C ASN A 100 13.72 47.06 -11.82
N GLN A 101 14.24 45.97 -11.27
CA GLN A 101 13.51 44.71 -11.15
C GLN A 101 13.61 44.10 -9.75
N SER A 102 12.52 43.47 -9.32
CA SER A 102 12.50 42.59 -8.15
C SER A 102 11.85 41.24 -8.48
N ILE A 103 12.14 40.24 -7.66
CA ILE A 103 11.61 38.88 -7.78
C ILE A 103 10.88 38.54 -6.49
N VAL A 104 9.68 37.98 -6.64
CA VAL A 104 8.87 37.46 -5.53
C VAL A 104 8.45 36.03 -5.87
N GLU A 105 8.55 35.14 -4.89
CA GLU A 105 8.13 33.74 -5.04
C GLU A 105 6.88 33.46 -4.22
N HIS A 106 6.02 32.57 -4.72
CA HIS A 106 4.86 32.07 -3.98
C HIS A 106 4.87 30.54 -3.99
N THR A 107 4.75 29.94 -2.81
CA THR A 107 4.79 28.49 -2.63
C THR A 107 3.39 27.94 -2.33
N LEU A 108 2.97 26.90 -3.07
CA LEU A 108 1.71 26.19 -2.89
C LEU A 108 1.96 24.70 -2.64
N PHE A 109 1.57 24.17 -1.49
CA PHE A 109 1.73 22.75 -1.13
C PHE A 109 0.52 21.92 -1.57
N VAL A 110 0.75 20.64 -1.86
CA VAL A 110 -0.31 19.64 -2.07
C VAL A 110 -0.18 18.55 -1.01
N ASN A 111 -1.21 18.42 -0.18
CA ASN A 111 -1.30 17.45 0.91
C ASN A 111 -2.57 16.62 0.75
N ASP A 112 -2.49 15.55 -0.03
CA ASP A 112 -3.64 14.66 -0.29
C ASP A 112 -3.75 13.62 0.80
N PHE A 113 -4.96 13.13 1.06
CA PHE A 113 -5.15 12.00 1.96
C PHE A 113 -4.80 10.70 1.24
N PRO A 114 -4.30 9.68 1.96
CA PRO A 114 -4.13 8.37 1.38
C PRO A 114 -5.51 7.69 1.25
N ILE A 115 -5.59 6.71 0.36
CA ILE A 115 -6.79 5.93 0.08
C ILE A 115 -6.42 4.46 0.24
N ALA A 116 -6.89 3.85 1.33
CA ALA A 116 -6.87 2.40 1.50
C ALA A 116 -8.20 1.83 1.00
N GLU A 117 -8.14 0.78 0.18
CA GLU A 117 -9.31 0.13 -0.39
C GLU A 117 -9.44 -1.30 0.15
N ASP A 118 -10.66 -1.77 0.40
CA ASP A 118 -10.88 -3.09 0.98
C ASP A 118 -10.35 -4.22 0.07
N ASP A 119 -9.82 -5.27 0.69
CA ASP A 119 -9.23 -6.43 0.01
C ASP A 119 -10.01 -7.72 0.27
N ILE A 120 -9.90 -8.66 -0.67
CA ILE A 120 -10.42 -10.01 -0.52
C ILE A 120 -9.36 -11.03 -0.97
N PHE A 121 -9.02 -11.98 -0.10
CA PHE A 121 -8.13 -13.09 -0.41
C PHE A 121 -8.84 -14.44 -0.24
N THR A 122 -8.54 -15.40 -1.11
CA THR A 122 -9.04 -16.77 -1.00
C THR A 122 -7.88 -17.73 -0.77
N LEU A 123 -7.94 -18.48 0.34
CA LEU A 123 -6.90 -19.39 0.78
C LEU A 123 -7.46 -20.80 0.93
N GLU A 124 -6.58 -21.80 0.97
CA GLU A 124 -6.95 -23.15 1.35
C GLU A 124 -6.79 -23.35 2.86
N GLU A 125 -7.70 -24.09 3.47
CA GLU A 125 -7.59 -24.45 4.88
C GLU A 125 -6.26 -25.19 5.16
N ASN A 126 -5.66 -24.95 6.33
CA ASN A 126 -4.36 -25.49 6.73
C ASN A 126 -3.17 -25.06 5.85
N SER A 127 -3.38 -24.15 4.89
CA SER A 127 -2.29 -23.44 4.22
C SER A 127 -1.42 -22.70 5.24
N LYS A 128 -0.20 -22.37 4.82
CA LYS A 128 0.78 -21.66 5.63
C LYS A 128 1.45 -20.62 4.75
N ASP A 129 1.98 -19.58 5.39
CA ASP A 129 2.82 -18.58 4.75
C ASP A 129 2.12 -17.90 3.55
N ASN A 130 0.81 -17.66 3.65
CA ASN A 130 0.03 -17.06 2.57
C ASN A 130 0.34 -15.57 2.46
N LYS A 131 0.93 -15.16 1.33
CA LYS A 131 1.23 -13.77 1.01
C LYS A 131 -0.05 -13.01 0.65
N LEU A 132 -0.32 -11.92 1.37
CA LEU A 132 -1.42 -10.99 1.16
C LEU A 132 -0.86 -9.61 0.78
N ASN A 133 -0.90 -9.27 -0.51
CA ASN A 133 -0.48 -7.96 -1.02
C ASN A 133 -1.65 -6.97 -0.94
N VAL A 134 -1.83 -6.29 0.19
CA VAL A 134 -2.93 -5.32 0.39
C VAL A 134 -2.70 -4.00 -0.34
N LEU A 135 -1.45 -3.66 -0.67
CA LEU A 135 -1.11 -2.37 -1.26
C LEU A 135 -1.37 -2.27 -2.78
N GLU A 136 -1.89 -3.32 -3.42
CA GLU A 136 -2.03 -3.36 -4.89
C GLU A 136 -3.09 -2.38 -5.44
N ASN A 137 -4.14 -2.12 -4.66
CA ASN A 137 -5.25 -1.22 -4.95
C ASN A 137 -5.22 0.09 -4.13
N ASP A 138 -4.21 0.26 -3.28
CA ASP A 138 -4.07 1.42 -2.39
C ASP A 138 -3.33 2.60 -3.06
N SER A 139 -3.56 3.79 -2.52
CA SER A 139 -2.89 5.02 -2.94
C SER A 139 -2.39 5.82 -1.75
N PHE A 140 -1.10 6.18 -1.74
CA PHE A 140 -0.50 7.07 -0.73
C PHE A 140 -0.56 8.55 -1.14
N GLY A 141 -1.49 8.92 -2.02
CA GLY A 141 -1.58 10.30 -2.50
C GLY A 141 -0.35 10.77 -3.29
N PHE A 142 -0.24 12.09 -3.48
CA PHE A 142 0.87 12.73 -4.20
C PHE A 142 2.13 12.92 -3.34
N ASP A 143 1.99 12.91 -2.02
CA ASP A 143 3.07 13.01 -1.05
C ASP A 143 3.79 11.68 -0.82
N GLY A 144 3.09 10.57 -1.08
CA GLY A 144 3.65 9.23 -1.17
C GLY A 144 3.81 8.56 0.19
N ALA A 145 4.29 7.31 0.20
CA ALA A 145 4.26 6.46 1.40
C ALA A 145 5.23 6.90 2.51
N MET A 146 4.75 6.90 3.77
CA MET A 146 5.60 7.03 4.95
C MET A 146 6.44 5.77 5.16
N GLU A 147 7.64 5.95 5.73
CA GLU A 147 8.40 4.84 6.29
C GLU A 147 7.58 4.15 7.40
N GLN A 148 7.41 2.82 7.31
CA GLN A 148 6.55 2.06 8.23
C GLN A 148 5.10 2.58 8.26
N GLY A 149 4.59 3.01 7.11
CA GLY A 149 3.23 3.54 6.98
C GLY A 149 2.13 2.48 6.97
N LEU A 150 2.47 1.20 6.73
CA LEU A 150 1.52 0.07 6.73
C LEU A 150 1.45 -0.55 8.13
N GLU A 151 0.27 -0.56 8.74
CA GLU A 151 0.06 -1.07 10.11
C GLU A 151 -1.20 -1.93 10.21
N ILE A 152 -1.16 -3.00 11.02
CA ILE A 152 -2.35 -3.79 11.36
C ILE A 152 -3.07 -3.07 12.51
N THR A 153 -4.30 -2.62 12.26
CA THR A 153 -5.10 -1.88 13.25
C THR A 153 -6.02 -2.79 14.06
N SER A 154 -6.42 -3.93 13.49
CA SER A 154 -7.19 -4.98 14.17
C SER A 154 -6.68 -6.35 13.74
N ASN A 155 -6.43 -7.25 14.70
CA ASN A 155 -5.93 -8.59 14.39
C ASN A 155 -7.07 -9.53 13.97
N PRO A 156 -6.76 -10.55 13.13
CA PRO A 156 -7.69 -11.62 12.82
C PRO A 156 -8.04 -12.47 14.05
N PHE A 157 -9.22 -13.09 14.02
CA PHE A 157 -9.70 -13.93 15.12
C PHE A 157 -9.24 -15.39 14.99
N HIS A 158 -9.04 -15.88 13.77
CA HIS A 158 -8.83 -17.29 13.49
C HIS A 158 -7.59 -17.58 12.64
N GLY A 159 -6.53 -16.78 12.81
CA GLY A 159 -5.22 -17.07 12.25
C GLY A 159 -4.12 -16.24 12.90
N GLN A 160 -2.91 -16.42 12.40
CA GLN A 160 -1.77 -15.57 12.74
C GLN A 160 -1.42 -14.72 11.53
N ILE A 161 -1.28 -13.43 11.76
CA ILE A 161 -0.82 -12.47 10.77
C ILE A 161 0.53 -11.91 11.21
N ILE A 162 1.44 -11.78 10.26
CA ILE A 162 2.74 -11.15 10.46
C ILE A 162 3.02 -10.21 9.30
N TRP A 163 3.66 -9.09 9.59
CA TRP A 163 4.13 -8.16 8.59
C TRP A 163 5.47 -8.62 8.01
N HIS A 164 5.66 -8.42 6.70
CA HIS A 164 6.88 -8.71 5.97
C HIS A 164 7.32 -7.51 5.15
N ASP A 165 8.58 -7.13 5.34
CA ASP A 165 9.24 -5.98 4.72
C ASP A 165 9.84 -6.27 3.33
N ASN A 166 9.56 -7.43 2.75
CA ASN A 166 10.17 -7.97 1.52
C ASN A 166 11.71 -7.81 1.40
N ALA A 167 12.44 -7.72 2.52
CA ALA A 167 13.86 -7.35 2.56
C ALA A 167 14.19 -5.99 1.89
N THR A 168 13.23 -5.06 1.89
CA THR A 168 13.31 -3.71 1.35
C THR A 168 13.03 -2.65 2.45
N PRO A 169 13.91 -2.47 3.45
CA PRO A 169 13.61 -1.60 4.60
C PRO A 169 13.32 -0.12 4.29
N ASN A 170 13.67 0.36 3.09
CA ASN A 170 13.45 1.74 2.64
C ASN A 170 12.44 1.83 1.47
N ASN A 171 11.83 0.72 1.08
CA ASN A 171 10.79 0.69 0.06
C ASN A 171 9.62 -0.12 0.62
N HIS A 172 8.58 0.57 1.06
CA HIS A 172 7.42 -0.05 1.71
C HIS A 172 6.29 -0.36 0.73
N LEU A 173 6.45 0.04 -0.54
CA LEU A 173 5.43 -0.20 -1.57
C LEU A 173 5.33 -1.68 -1.97
N ASP A 174 6.30 -2.51 -1.57
CA ASP A 174 6.28 -3.96 -1.75
C ASP A 174 6.15 -4.75 -0.45
N ASP A 175 5.90 -4.07 0.67
CA ASP A 175 5.57 -4.70 1.95
C ASP A 175 4.24 -5.45 1.84
N PHE A 176 4.10 -6.51 2.63
CA PHE A 176 2.92 -7.37 2.58
C PHE A 176 2.67 -8.05 3.92
N PHE A 177 1.47 -8.59 4.07
CA PHE A 177 1.16 -9.45 5.22
C PHE A 177 1.32 -10.92 4.85
N VAL A 178 1.73 -11.72 5.82
CA VAL A 178 1.69 -13.18 5.74
C VAL A 178 0.69 -13.69 6.74
N TYR A 179 -0.29 -14.44 6.24
CA TYR A 179 -1.36 -15.00 7.06
C TYR A 179 -1.30 -16.53 7.08
N THR A 180 -1.45 -17.11 8.26
CA THR A 180 -1.60 -18.56 8.47
C THR A 180 -2.92 -18.83 9.20
N PRO A 181 -3.91 -19.46 8.54
CA PRO A 181 -5.16 -19.86 9.17
C PRO A 181 -4.93 -20.78 10.37
N THR A 182 -5.83 -20.70 11.35
CA THR A 182 -5.91 -21.70 12.43
C THR A 182 -6.19 -23.06 11.82
N ARG A 183 -5.52 -24.08 12.36
CA ARG A 183 -5.69 -25.45 11.87
C ARG A 183 -7.16 -25.87 11.92
N ASN A 184 -7.63 -26.45 10.82
CA ASN A 184 -9.00 -26.92 10.60
C ASN A 184 -10.09 -25.81 10.65
N TRP A 185 -9.71 -24.54 10.52
CA TRP A 185 -10.65 -23.42 10.42
C TRP A 185 -10.92 -23.06 8.96
N TYR A 186 -12.21 -22.92 8.59
CA TYR A 186 -12.63 -22.67 7.21
C TYR A 186 -13.85 -21.74 7.09
N GLU A 187 -14.29 -21.10 8.18
CA GLU A 187 -15.43 -20.15 8.14
C GLU A 187 -15.01 -18.72 7.74
N GLY A 188 -13.77 -18.56 7.24
CA GLY A 188 -13.18 -17.27 6.88
C GLY A 188 -12.65 -16.48 8.07
N ASP A 189 -12.03 -15.35 7.81
CA ASP A 189 -11.46 -14.45 8.81
C ASP A 189 -11.45 -13.02 8.27
N HIS A 190 -11.16 -12.03 9.11
CA HIS A 190 -10.96 -10.66 8.66
C HIS A 190 -9.98 -9.94 9.57
N PHE A 191 -9.32 -8.92 9.03
CA PHE A 191 -8.51 -8.00 9.82
C PHE A 191 -8.61 -6.59 9.22
N GLU A 192 -8.17 -5.58 9.95
CA GLU A 192 -8.11 -4.20 9.47
C GLU A 192 -6.68 -3.73 9.45
N TYR A 193 -6.35 -2.89 8.47
CA TYR A 193 -5.05 -2.25 8.35
C TYR A 193 -5.19 -0.77 8.09
N SER A 194 -4.10 -0.04 8.23
CA SER A 194 -3.97 1.33 7.81
C SER A 194 -2.75 1.56 6.94
N ILE A 195 -2.85 2.54 6.06
CA ILE A 195 -1.72 3.14 5.35
C ILE A 195 -1.56 4.58 5.81
N LYS A 196 -0.32 5.05 5.78
CA LYS A 196 0.06 6.40 6.16
C LYS A 196 0.99 6.99 5.11
N ASP A 197 0.68 8.19 4.67
CA ASP A 197 1.53 8.94 3.75
C ASP A 197 2.61 9.74 4.51
N LYS A 198 3.57 10.31 3.78
CA LYS A 198 4.74 10.99 4.36
C LYS A 198 4.39 12.24 5.17
N THR A 199 3.22 12.82 4.97
CA THR A 199 2.78 13.96 5.78
C THR A 199 2.06 13.54 7.05
N GLY A 200 1.69 12.26 7.14
CA GLY A 200 1.18 11.60 8.33
C GLY A 200 -0.33 11.42 8.33
N ASP A 201 -0.99 11.69 7.20
CA ASP A 201 -2.41 11.39 7.03
C ASP A 201 -2.60 9.86 6.93
N ILE A 202 -3.74 9.38 7.44
CA ILE A 202 -3.99 7.95 7.64
C ILE A 202 -5.29 7.56 6.95
N SER A 203 -5.27 6.41 6.28
CA SER A 203 -6.43 5.75 5.68
C SER A 203 -6.50 4.31 6.15
N THR A 204 -7.70 3.76 6.30
CA THR A 204 -7.93 2.40 6.84
C THR A 204 -8.81 1.59 5.91
N ALA A 205 -8.51 0.30 5.78
CA ALA A 205 -9.31 -0.65 5.00
C ALA A 205 -9.42 -2.00 5.72
N GLN A 206 -10.39 -2.80 5.28
CA GLN A 206 -10.65 -4.15 5.76
C GLN A 206 -10.15 -5.19 4.76
N VAL A 207 -9.58 -6.26 5.29
CA VAL A 207 -9.27 -7.46 4.51
C VAL A 207 -10.22 -8.59 4.89
N GLU A 208 -10.96 -9.10 3.92
CA GLU A 208 -11.76 -10.33 4.03
C GLU A 208 -10.92 -11.55 3.57
N ILE A 209 -10.87 -12.58 4.40
CA ILE A 209 -10.17 -13.83 4.10
C ILE A 209 -11.19 -14.95 3.96
N ILE A 210 -11.36 -15.44 2.74
CA ILE A 210 -12.15 -16.63 2.43
C ILE A 210 -11.25 -17.85 2.56
N ILE A 211 -11.66 -18.85 3.33
CA ILE A 211 -10.89 -20.09 3.51
C ILE A 211 -11.69 -21.27 2.95
N ASN A 212 -11.16 -21.86 1.88
CA ASN A 212 -11.74 -23.04 1.25
C ASN A 212 -11.45 -24.28 2.10
N PRO A 213 -12.47 -25.07 2.48
CA PRO A 213 -12.27 -26.29 3.24
C PRO A 213 -11.55 -27.36 2.40
N ASN A 214 -10.65 -28.14 3.03
CA ASN A 214 -10.01 -29.25 2.34
C ASN A 214 -11.02 -30.37 2.06
N PRO A 215 -11.28 -30.73 0.80
CA PRO A 215 -12.23 -31.80 0.50
C PRO A 215 -11.72 -33.15 1.02
N LEU A 216 -12.67 -34.01 1.41
CA LEU A 216 -12.40 -35.39 1.78
C LEU A 216 -11.65 -36.08 0.65
N HIS A 217 -10.43 -36.55 0.93
CA HIS A 217 -9.59 -37.27 -0.01
C HIS A 217 -9.05 -38.53 0.64
N ILE A 218 -9.45 -39.68 0.07
CA ILE A 218 -9.01 -41.00 0.52
C ILE A 218 -7.91 -41.45 -0.45
N PRO A 219 -6.66 -41.59 0.01
CA PRO A 219 -5.56 -41.98 -0.87
C PRO A 219 -5.70 -43.45 -1.32
N GLU A 220 -5.15 -43.78 -2.48
CA GLU A 220 -5.17 -45.15 -3.00
C GLU A 220 -3.97 -45.99 -2.52
N ALA A 221 -2.98 -45.37 -1.88
CA ALA A 221 -1.79 -46.03 -1.37
C ALA A 221 -1.15 -45.25 -0.20
N PHE A 222 -0.37 -45.95 0.62
CA PHE A 222 0.54 -45.37 1.62
C PHE A 222 1.79 -46.26 1.78
N SER A 223 2.85 -45.71 2.38
CA SER A 223 4.17 -46.32 2.45
C SER A 223 4.72 -46.40 3.88
N PRO A 224 4.29 -47.39 4.67
CA PRO A 224 4.84 -47.62 6.01
C PRO A 224 6.24 -48.25 5.92
N ASN A 225 7.26 -47.49 5.56
CA ASN A 225 8.65 -47.95 5.40
C ASN A 225 9.62 -47.34 6.43
N GLY A 226 9.14 -46.44 7.30
CA GLY A 226 9.92 -45.78 8.34
C GLY A 226 10.75 -44.59 7.87
N ASP A 227 10.50 -44.03 6.67
CA ASP A 227 11.14 -42.80 6.18
C ASP A 227 10.45 -41.52 6.69
N GLY A 228 9.28 -41.67 7.34
CA GLY A 228 8.50 -40.59 7.93
C GLY A 228 7.49 -39.96 6.98
N ILE A 229 7.37 -40.46 5.73
CA ILE A 229 6.48 -39.96 4.69
C ILE A 229 5.41 -41.03 4.39
N ASN A 230 4.13 -40.64 4.45
CA ASN A 230 2.99 -41.53 4.19
C ASN A 230 3.00 -42.85 5.00
N GLU A 231 3.45 -42.80 6.26
CA GLU A 231 3.58 -43.98 7.13
C GLU A 231 2.24 -44.60 7.55
N VAL A 232 1.15 -43.82 7.43
CA VAL A 232 -0.19 -44.24 7.83
C VAL A 232 -1.18 -43.98 6.71
N PHE A 233 -2.29 -44.71 6.71
CA PHE A 233 -3.41 -44.49 5.80
C PHE A 233 -4.19 -43.23 6.19
N TYR A 234 -3.61 -42.08 5.85
CA TYR A 234 -4.13 -40.77 6.20
C TYR A 234 -5.23 -40.32 5.23
N ILE A 235 -6.45 -40.13 5.73
CA ILE A 235 -7.59 -39.60 4.98
C ILE A 235 -7.73 -38.11 5.27
N ARG A 236 -7.41 -37.27 4.28
CA ARG A 236 -7.55 -35.81 4.38
C ARG A 236 -9.02 -35.43 4.44
N GLY A 237 -9.37 -34.42 5.24
CA GLY A 237 -10.75 -33.94 5.42
C GLY A 237 -11.61 -34.82 6.34
N LEU A 238 -11.05 -35.89 6.94
CA LEU A 238 -11.82 -36.80 7.79
C LEU A 238 -12.30 -36.15 9.11
N TYR A 239 -11.61 -35.11 9.58
CA TYR A 239 -11.95 -34.40 10.83
C TYR A 239 -13.30 -33.69 10.77
N TYR A 240 -13.86 -33.42 9.58
CA TYR A 240 -15.25 -32.97 9.43
C TYR A 240 -16.28 -34.04 9.81
N TYR A 241 -15.82 -35.27 10.02
CA TYR A 241 -16.64 -36.43 10.33
C TYR A 241 -16.21 -37.03 11.68
N PRO A 242 -16.48 -36.37 12.83
CA PRO A 242 -16.01 -36.83 14.13
C PRO A 242 -16.60 -38.18 14.57
N ASN A 243 -17.73 -38.58 13.98
CA ASN A 243 -18.39 -39.87 14.22
C ASN A 243 -18.12 -40.88 13.09
N ASN A 244 -16.97 -40.75 12.41
CA ASN A 244 -16.60 -41.68 11.35
C ASN A 244 -16.24 -43.07 11.93
N SER A 245 -16.21 -44.09 11.10
CA SER A 245 -15.60 -45.38 11.43
C SER A 245 -15.03 -46.04 10.18
N ILE A 246 -14.00 -46.84 10.34
CA ILE A 246 -13.39 -47.58 9.24
C ILE A 246 -13.21 -49.04 9.60
N ILE A 247 -13.48 -49.92 8.64
CA ILE A 247 -13.15 -51.34 8.71
C ILE A 247 -12.31 -51.68 7.47
N ILE A 248 -11.20 -52.38 7.66
CA ILE A 248 -10.30 -52.79 6.59
C ILE A 248 -10.22 -54.31 6.54
N TYR A 249 -10.21 -54.85 5.33
CA TYR A 249 -10.24 -56.26 5.01
C TYR A 249 -9.05 -56.66 4.13
N ASP A 250 -8.60 -57.90 4.30
CA ASP A 250 -7.71 -58.56 3.34
C ASP A 250 -8.45 -58.93 2.03
N LYS A 251 -7.70 -59.40 1.04
CA LYS A 251 -8.25 -59.86 -0.25
C LYS A 251 -9.20 -61.06 -0.16
N LYS A 252 -9.24 -61.77 0.97
CA LYS A 252 -10.12 -62.92 1.23
C LYS A 252 -11.39 -62.51 1.98
N GLY A 253 -11.51 -61.23 2.38
CA GLY A 253 -12.64 -60.70 3.13
C GLY A 253 -12.50 -60.83 4.66
N ASN A 254 -11.33 -61.20 5.18
CA ASN A 254 -11.09 -61.21 6.62
C ASN A 254 -10.85 -59.78 7.11
N LYS A 255 -11.48 -59.41 8.23
CA LYS A 255 -11.25 -58.12 8.89
C LYS A 255 -9.85 -58.09 9.49
N ILE A 256 -9.08 -57.04 9.20
CA ILE A 256 -7.69 -56.85 9.64
C ILE A 256 -7.49 -55.58 10.48
N PHE A 257 -8.36 -54.59 10.34
CA PHE A 257 -8.33 -53.36 11.12
C PHE A 257 -9.75 -52.82 11.30
N GLU A 258 -10.02 -52.18 12.43
CA GLU A 258 -11.28 -51.52 12.73
C GLU A 258 -11.02 -50.37 13.70
N SER A 259 -11.62 -49.22 13.44
CA SER A 259 -11.51 -48.05 14.33
C SER A 259 -12.77 -47.19 14.26
N GLU A 260 -13.22 -46.70 15.42
CA GLU A 260 -14.38 -45.84 15.59
C GLU A 260 -14.17 -44.90 16.79
N PRO A 261 -13.91 -43.60 16.59
CA PRO A 261 -13.61 -42.95 15.31
C PRO A 261 -12.20 -43.24 14.78
N TYR A 262 -12.05 -43.36 13.46
CA TYR A 262 -10.74 -43.51 12.85
C TYR A 262 -9.92 -42.21 13.00
N GLN A 263 -8.70 -42.35 13.53
CA GLN A 263 -7.82 -41.23 13.89
C GLN A 263 -6.70 -40.98 12.86
N ASN A 264 -6.82 -41.53 11.64
CA ASN A 264 -5.76 -41.48 10.62
C ASN A 264 -4.43 -42.09 11.09
N ASP A 265 -4.51 -43.25 11.74
CA ASP A 265 -3.42 -43.87 12.48
C ASP A 265 -3.07 -45.31 12.02
N TRP A 266 -3.73 -45.84 10.99
CA TRP A 266 -3.44 -47.20 10.53
C TRP A 266 -2.11 -47.27 9.75
N ASP A 267 -1.14 -47.98 10.30
CA ASP A 267 0.23 -48.16 9.81
C ASP A 267 0.44 -49.43 8.95
N GLY A 268 -0.65 -50.06 8.54
CA GLY A 268 -0.59 -51.30 7.77
C GLY A 268 -0.26 -52.53 8.62
N THR A 269 -0.67 -52.55 9.89
CA THR A 269 -0.64 -53.73 10.75
C THR A 269 -2.00 -54.41 10.85
N ASN A 270 -2.00 -55.70 11.20
CA ASN A 270 -3.21 -56.48 11.48
C ASN A 270 -3.51 -56.47 12.98
N LEU A 271 -4.64 -55.89 13.38
CA LEU A 271 -5.10 -55.85 14.77
C LEU A 271 -5.71 -57.18 15.25
N PHE A 272 -6.13 -58.05 14.33
CA PHE A 272 -6.83 -59.30 14.65
C PHE A 272 -5.97 -60.56 14.46
N SER A 273 -4.67 -60.40 14.23
CA SER A 273 -3.75 -61.54 14.17
C SER A 273 -3.48 -62.12 15.56
N ILE A 274 -3.04 -63.39 15.59
CA ILE A 274 -2.61 -64.08 16.82
C ILE A 274 -1.37 -63.39 17.40
N THR A 275 -0.52 -62.81 16.53
CA THR A 275 0.57 -61.93 16.92
C THR A 275 0.07 -60.48 16.90
N PRO A 276 0.09 -59.76 18.04
CA PRO A 276 -0.27 -58.35 18.07
C PRO A 276 0.53 -57.53 17.06
N ALA A 277 -0.16 -56.69 16.28
CA ALA A 277 0.45 -55.80 15.28
C ALA A 277 1.29 -56.51 14.20
N GLU A 278 0.81 -57.64 13.68
CA GLU A 278 1.45 -58.32 12.54
C GLU A 278 1.56 -57.36 11.34
N ILE A 279 2.78 -57.14 10.87
CA ILE A 279 3.06 -56.31 9.70
C ILE A 279 2.46 -56.96 8.45
N LEU A 280 1.55 -56.24 7.78
CA LEU A 280 0.91 -56.74 6.58
C LEU A 280 1.85 -56.66 5.36
N PRO A 281 1.80 -57.66 4.47
CA PRO A 281 2.60 -57.65 3.24
C PRO A 281 2.14 -56.56 2.27
N GLN A 282 3.04 -56.19 1.36
CA GLN A 282 2.75 -55.33 0.22
C GLN A 282 1.66 -55.96 -0.65
N ALA A 283 0.47 -55.36 -0.62
CA ALA A 283 -0.72 -55.83 -1.29
C ALA A 283 -1.80 -54.73 -1.27
N THR A 284 -2.86 -54.97 -2.04
CA THR A 284 -4.11 -54.20 -1.97
C THR A 284 -5.02 -54.75 -0.87
N TYR A 285 -5.55 -53.84 -0.06
CA TYR A 285 -6.54 -54.07 0.99
C TYR A 285 -7.80 -53.28 0.68
N PHE A 286 -8.93 -53.69 1.26
CA PHE A 286 -10.23 -53.09 0.97
C PHE A 286 -10.81 -52.45 2.23
N TYR A 287 -11.38 -51.26 2.12
CA TYR A 287 -11.98 -50.58 3.27
C TYR A 287 -13.48 -50.32 3.08
N ILE A 288 -14.18 -50.23 4.21
CA ILE A 288 -15.50 -49.64 4.33
C ILE A 288 -15.35 -48.46 5.30
N LEU A 289 -15.54 -47.25 4.80
CA LEU A 289 -15.49 -46.00 5.56
C LEU A 289 -16.91 -45.46 5.74
N ASN A 290 -17.34 -45.33 6.99
CA ASN A 290 -18.56 -44.65 7.36
C ASN A 290 -18.22 -43.23 7.83
N LEU A 291 -18.85 -42.21 7.25
CA LEU A 291 -18.66 -40.81 7.64
C LEU A 291 -19.63 -40.37 8.75
N GLY A 292 -20.43 -41.30 9.28
CA GLY A 292 -21.45 -41.06 10.30
C GLY A 292 -22.73 -40.43 9.73
N GLN A 293 -23.65 -40.05 10.62
CA GLN A 293 -24.91 -39.34 10.31
C GLN A 293 -25.81 -40.02 9.26
N GLY A 294 -25.80 -41.35 9.18
CA GLY A 294 -26.65 -42.11 8.25
C GLY A 294 -26.23 -41.99 6.78
N ARG A 295 -25.05 -41.44 6.48
CA ARG A 295 -24.51 -41.34 5.12
C ARG A 295 -24.20 -42.72 4.57
N LYS A 296 -24.26 -42.87 3.23
CA LYS A 296 -23.87 -44.12 2.57
C LYS A 296 -22.38 -44.37 2.81
N ALA A 297 -22.05 -45.55 3.31
CA ALA A 297 -20.66 -45.95 3.51
C ALA A 297 -19.90 -45.96 2.17
N ILE A 298 -18.69 -45.42 2.20
CA ILE A 298 -17.75 -45.40 1.08
C ILE A 298 -16.98 -46.72 1.10
N LYS A 299 -16.85 -47.36 -0.06
CA LYS A 299 -16.09 -48.59 -0.23
C LYS A 299 -14.98 -48.34 -1.22
N GLY A 300 -13.78 -48.81 -0.93
CA GLY A 300 -12.63 -48.63 -1.80
C GLY A 300 -11.50 -49.58 -1.46
N TYR A 301 -10.33 -49.28 -2.02
CA TYR A 301 -9.12 -50.02 -1.78
C TYR A 301 -7.98 -49.08 -1.38
N VAL A 302 -6.97 -49.65 -0.74
CA VAL A 302 -5.71 -48.98 -0.43
C VAL A 302 -4.57 -49.98 -0.61
N TYR A 303 -3.49 -49.54 -1.25
CA TYR A 303 -2.29 -50.32 -1.48
C TYR A 303 -1.22 -50.00 -0.44
N ILE A 304 -0.66 -51.03 0.19
CA ILE A 304 0.51 -50.88 1.06
C ILE A 304 1.75 -51.06 0.19
N ASN A 305 2.63 -50.05 0.12
CA ASN A 305 3.94 -50.13 -0.53
C ASN A 305 5.06 -50.04 0.50
N ARG A 306 5.96 -51.03 0.61
CA ARG A 306 7.07 -50.99 1.59
C ARG A 306 8.45 -50.90 0.92
N LEU A 307 8.50 -50.49 -0.34
CA LEU A 307 9.76 -50.30 -1.05
C LEU A 307 10.47 -49.03 -0.53
N HIS A 308 11.79 -49.14 -0.35
CA HIS A 308 12.71 -48.01 -0.20
C HIS A 308 13.12 -47.48 -1.58
#